data_AF-A0A1G4QL66-F1
#
_entry.id   AF-A0A1G4QL66-F1
#
_cell.length_a   1.000
_cell.length_b   1.000
_cell.length_c   1.000
_cell.angle_alpha   90.00
_cell.angle_beta   90.00
_cell.angle_gamma   90.00
#
_symmetry.space_group_name_H-M   'P 1'
#
loop_
_entity.id
_entity.type
_entity.pdbx_description
1 polymer ?
#
loop_
_entity_poly.entity_id
_entity_poly.type
_entity_poly.pdbx_seq_one_letter_code
_entity_poly.pdbx_strand_id
1 'polypeptide(L)' 'MSAISTATAGIISATQRFDKAAANTARNATNGQDILSDLVDQIDSRNAFKANISVIKTADEMLGSLLDIKT' A
#
# COMPACT_ATOMS: atom_id res chain seq x y z
N MET A 1 8.07 1.02 -18.29
CA MET A 1 7.02 1.17 -17.27
C MET A 1 7.66 1.91 -16.10
N SER A 2 7.24 3.15 -15.81
CA SER A 2 7.88 3.99 -14.79
C SER A 2 7.65 3.41 -13.38
N ALA A 3 8.63 3.56 -12.48
CA ALA A 3 8.53 3.11 -11.08
C ALA A 3 7.29 3.68 -10.37
N ILE A 4 6.91 4.92 -10.71
CA ILE A 4 5.69 5.57 -10.23
C ILE A 4 4.43 4.80 -10.66
N SER A 5 4.34 4.35 -11.92
CA SER A 5 3.19 3.59 -12.40
C SER A 5 3.05 2.24 -11.68
N THR A 6 4.17 1.54 -11.45
CA THR A 6 4.17 0.28 -10.67
C THR A 6 3.76 0.53 -9.23
N ALA A 7 4.30 1.57 -8.59
CA ALA A 7 3.97 1.92 -7.22
C ALA A 7 2.50 2.31 -7.05
N THR A 8 1.94 3.07 -7.99
CA THR A 8 0.51 3.43 -8.01
C THR A 8 -0.39 2.19 -8.16
N ALA A 9 -0.03 1.26 -9.05
CA ALA A 9 -0.75 -0.01 -9.16
C ALA A 9 -0.68 -0.83 -7.85
N GLY A 10 0.50 -0.85 -7.21
CA GLY A 10 0.70 -1.47 -5.90
C GLY A 10 -0.16 -0.85 -4.81
N ILE A 11 -0.30 0.49 -4.79
CA ILE A 11 -1.20 1.22 -3.88
C ILE A 11 -2.64 0.78 -4.07
N ILE A 12 -3.15 0.76 -5.31
CA ILE A 12 -4.53 0.36 -5.61
C ILE A 12 -4.79 -1.06 -5.13
N SER A 13 -3.87 -1.99 -5.41
CA SER A 13 -3.99 -3.37 -4.93
C SER A 13 -3.94 -3.48 -3.41
N ALA A 14 -3.09 -2.69 -2.73
CA ALA A 14 -2.99 -2.70 -1.28
C ALA A 14 -4.27 -2.18 -0.62
N THR A 15 -4.87 -1.11 -1.16
CA THR A 15 -6.15 -0.57 -0.68
C THR A 15 -7.28 -1.59 -0.83
N GLN A 16 -7.40 -2.23 -1.99
CA GLN A 16 -8.41 -3.26 -2.23
C GLN A 16 -8.28 -4.45 -1.26
N ARG A 17 -7.05 -4.89 -0.97
CA ARG A 17 -6.79 -5.96 0.00
C ARG A 17 -7.15 -5.53 1.42
N PHE A 18 -6.80 -4.30 1.81
CA PHE A 18 -7.16 -3.74 3.10
C PHE A 18 -8.68 -3.69 3.30
N ASP A 19 -9.43 -3.18 2.33
CA ASP A 19 -10.90 -3.08 2.40
C ASP A 19 -11.55 -4.46 2.53
N LYS A 20 -11.04 -5.44 1.76
CA LYS A 20 -11.50 -6.83 1.86
C LYS A 20 -11.22 -7.42 3.25
N ALA A 21 -10.01 -7.23 3.78
CA ALA A 21 -9.64 -7.74 5.10
C ALA A 21 -10.48 -7.09 6.21
N ALA A 22 -10.73 -5.78 6.13
CA ALA A 22 -11.61 -5.08 7.08
C ALA A 22 -13.06 -5.61 7.03
N ALA A 23 -13.59 -5.84 5.82
CA ALA A 23 -14.92 -6.43 5.67
C ALA A 23 -14.99 -7.86 6.22
N ASN A 24 -13.92 -8.65 6.05
CA ASN A 24 -13.82 -9.98 6.62
C ASN A 24 -13.75 -9.93 8.15
N THR A 25 -12.96 -9.03 8.75
CA THR A 25 -12.91 -8.85 10.21
C THR A 25 -14.31 -8.60 10.79
N ALA A 26 -15.11 -7.73 10.19
CA ALA A 26 -16.47 -7.45 10.67
C ALA A 26 -17.38 -8.70 10.60
N ARG A 27 -17.28 -9.46 9.50
CA ARG A 27 -18.04 -10.71 9.33
C ARG A 27 -17.59 -11.79 10.30
N ASN A 28 -16.28 -12.00 10.43
CA ASN A 28 -15.68 -13.04 11.25
C ASN A 28 -15.88 -12.77 12.74
N ALA A 29 -15.80 -11.50 13.16
CA ALA A 29 -16.14 -11.09 14.53
C ALA A 29 -17.60 -11.43 14.88
N THR A 30 -18.52 -11.25 13.94
CA THR A 30 -19.95 -11.58 14.14
C THR A 30 -20.18 -13.08 14.21
N ASN A 31 -19.42 -13.86 13.43
CA ASN A 31 -19.55 -15.31 13.34
C ASN A 31 -18.70 -16.08 14.38
N GLY A 32 -17.97 -15.38 15.26
CA GLY A 32 -17.05 -15.99 16.22
C GLY A 32 -15.85 -16.71 15.58
N GLN A 33 -15.49 -16.33 14.35
CA GLN A 33 -14.34 -16.87 13.62
C GLN A 33 -13.05 -16.12 13.97
N ASP A 34 -11.91 -16.63 13.49
CA ASP A 34 -10.61 -15.99 13.69
C ASP A 34 -10.56 -14.60 13.03
N ILE A 35 -10.26 -13.59 13.83
CA ILE A 35 -10.08 -12.20 13.40
C ILE A 35 -8.60 -11.80 13.36
N LEU A 36 -7.71 -12.59 13.96
CA LEU A 36 -6.28 -12.26 14.06
C LEU A 36 -5.63 -12.33 12.69
N SER A 37 -5.95 -13.36 11.89
CA SER A 37 -5.51 -13.47 10.50
C SER A 37 -5.97 -12.27 9.66
N ASP A 38 -7.24 -11.86 9.75
CA ASP A 38 -7.73 -10.68 9.03
C ASP A 38 -7.02 -9.38 9.47
N LEU A 39 -6.67 -9.25 10.75
CA LEU A 39 -5.95 -8.08 11.26
C LEU A 39 -4.50 -8.06 10.75
N VAL A 40 -3.85 -9.21 10.67
CA VAL A 40 -2.51 -9.33 10.07
C VAL A 40 -2.58 -8.94 8.58
N ASP A 41 -3.59 -9.39 7.84
CA ASP A 41 -3.80 -9.00 6.44
C ASP A 41 -3.97 -7.47 6.27
N GLN A 42 -4.67 -6.82 7.21
CA GLN A 42 -4.78 -5.36 7.24
C GLN A 42 -3.43 -4.67 7.51
N ILE A 43 -2.61 -5.21 8.41
CA ILE A 43 -1.27 -4.69 8.72
C ILE A 43 -0.34 -4.83 7.51
N ASP A 44 -0.35 -5.98 6.86
CA ASP A 44 0.48 -6.25 5.68
C ASP A 44 0.07 -5.36 4.51
N SER A 45 -1.23 -5.19 4.28
CA SER A 45 -1.75 -4.29 3.25
C SER A 45 -1.33 -2.83 3.52
N ARG A 46 -1.37 -2.40 4.79
CA ARG A 46 -0.88 -1.07 5.20
C ARG A 46 0.62 -0.90 4.95
N ASN A 47 1.43 -1.93 5.24
CA ASN A 47 2.87 -1.88 5.01
C ASN A 47 3.18 -1.84 3.51
N ALA A 48 2.47 -2.63 2.69
CA ALA A 48 2.60 -2.59 1.24
C ALA A 48 2.23 -1.20 0.66
N PHE A 49 1.17 -0.58 1.17
CA PHE A 49 0.79 0.78 0.79
C PHE A 49 1.92 1.79 1.10
N LYS A 50 2.46 1.75 2.33
CA LYS A 50 3.57 2.62 2.74
C LYS A 50 4.82 2.42 1.88
N ALA A 51 5.18 1.17 1.58
CA ALA A 51 6.32 0.85 0.74
C ALA A 51 6.21 1.47 -0.66
N ASN A 52 5.03 1.36 -1.29
CA ASN A 52 4.79 1.98 -2.60
C ASN A 52 4.86 3.51 -2.54
N ILE A 53 4.36 4.15 -1.48
CA ILE A 53 4.52 5.60 -1.29
C ILE A 53 5.99 5.99 -1.20
N SER A 54 6.82 5.23 -0.47
CA SER A 54 8.26 5.51 -0.39
C SER A 54 8.92 5.46 -1.76
N VAL A 55 8.54 4.50 -2.63
CA VAL A 55 9.04 4.42 -4.00
C VAL A 55 8.68 5.68 -4.81
N ILE A 56 7.45 6.17 -4.69
CA ILE A 56 7.01 7.39 -5.38
C ILE A 56 7.84 8.59 -4.90
N LYS A 57 8.03 8.75 -3.58
CA LYS A 57 8.82 9.84 -3.01
C LYS A 57 10.26 9.83 -3.51
N THR A 58 10.92 8.67 -3.48
CA THR A 58 12.29 8.55 -3.98
C THR A 58 12.37 8.84 -5.49
N ALA A 59 11.38 8.41 -6.27
CA ALA A 59 11.33 8.73 -7.69
C ALA A 59 11.20 10.25 -7.95
N ASP A 60 10.41 10.94 -7.14
CA ASP A 60 10.23 12.40 -7.19
C ASP A 60 11.52 13.15 -6.76
N GLU A 61 12.13 12.74 -5.65
CA GLU A 61 13.40 13.30 -5.16
C GLU A 61 14.54 13.16 -6.18
N MET A 62 14.64 12.01 -6.85
CA MET A 62 15.62 11.81 -7.94
C MET A 62 15.35 12.74 -9.10
N LEU A 63 14.09 12.95 -9.48
CA LEU A 63 13.74 13.86 -10.56
C LEU A 63 14.10 15.31 -10.21
N GLY A 64 13.79 15.75 -8.99
CA GLY A 64 14.16 17.06 -8.47
C GLY A 64 15.69 17.27 -8.47
N SER A 65 16.44 16.29 -7.97
CA SER A 65 17.91 16.34 -7.95
C SER A 65 18.51 16.49 -9.35
N LEU A 66 17.93 15.83 -10.37
CA LEU A 66 18.38 15.98 -11.76
C LEU A 66 18.05 17.35 -12.34
N LEU A 67 16.91 17.94 -11.96
CA LEU A 67 16.53 19.29 -12.38
C LEU A 67 17.44 20.35 -11.74
N ASP A 68 17.79 20.17 -10.46
CA ASP A 68 18.68 21.07 -9.72
C ASP A 68 20.11 21.07 -10.31
N ILE A 69 20.62 19.92 -10.78
CA ILE A 69 21.96 19.86 -11.43
C ILE A 69 22.01 20.69 -12.73
N LYS A 70 20.89 20.79 -13.45
CA LYS A 70 20.83 21.46 -14.74
C LYS A 70 20.66 22.97 -14.63
N THR A 71 20.24 23.47 -13.46
CA THR A 71 19.87 24.88 -13.23
C THR A 71 20.98 25.61 -12.48
#